data_AF-A0A833WLV0-F1
#
_entry.id   AF-A0A833WLV0-F1
#
_cell.length_a   1.000
_cell.length_b   1.000
_cell.length_c   1.000
_cell.angle_alpha   90.00
_cell.angle_beta   90.00
_cell.angle_gamma   90.00
#
_symmetry.space_group_name_H-M   'P 1'
#
loop_
_entity.id
_entity.type
_entity.pdbx_description
1 polymer ?
#
loop_
_entity_poly.entity_id
_entity_poly.type
_entity_poly.pdbx_seq_one_letter_code
_entity_poly.pdbx_strand_id
1 'polypeptide(L)'
;MKWYCNDEKRIMLFSCRYGGQQDRYAAKVRIVKAAKVTTNTCRRVELAVAVSEGTVGLLMPARRVEPHLLPAPTLTTVGGGRVAVPVMNLVGSRVRLPTRELLGTWAPTTYGMEILEMTGSLSRDRVKQWL
;
A
#
# COMPACT_ATOMS: atom_id res chain seq x y z
N MET A 1 8.00 -6.66 -1.74
CA MET A 1 8.05 -5.83 -0.50
C MET A 1 8.47 -6.72 0.66
N LYS A 2 9.33 -6.25 1.59
CA LYS A 2 9.77 -6.99 2.79
C LYS A 2 9.15 -6.38 4.04
N TRP A 3 8.57 -7.17 4.94
CA TRP A 3 8.16 -6.73 6.28
C TRP A 3 8.36 -7.87 7.30
N TYR A 4 7.99 -7.60 8.56
CA TYR A 4 7.96 -8.59 9.64
C TYR A 4 6.53 -8.72 10.16
N CYS A 5 6.08 -9.94 10.44
CA CYS A 5 4.81 -10.24 11.08
C CYS A 5 5.07 -11.29 12.17
N ASN A 6 4.75 -10.99 13.43
CA ASN A 6 5.07 -11.86 14.58
C ASN A 6 6.55 -12.28 14.60
N ASP A 7 7.47 -11.33 14.38
CA ASP A 7 8.92 -11.54 14.23
C ASP A 7 9.38 -12.42 13.05
N GLU A 8 8.46 -12.96 12.27
CA GLU A 8 8.76 -13.67 11.02
C GLU A 8 8.92 -12.68 9.88
N LYS A 9 10.05 -12.77 9.17
CA LYS A 9 10.26 -11.98 7.96
C LYS A 9 9.38 -12.53 6.85
N ARG A 10 8.64 -11.64 6.17
CA ARG A 10 7.76 -11.97 5.04
C ARG A 10 8.13 -11.17 3.82
N ILE A 11 8.01 -11.80 2.65
CA ILE A 11 8.21 -11.16 1.36
C ILE A 11 6.96 -11.35 0.51
N MET A 12 6.33 -10.25 0.13
CA MET A 12 5.29 -10.24 -0.89
C MET A 12 5.96 -10.07 -2.22
N LEU A 13 5.74 -11.05 -3.09
CA LEU A 13 6.04 -10.96 -4.49
C LEU A 13 4.78 -10.48 -5.22
N PHE A 14 4.96 -9.48 -6.07
CA PHE A 14 3.90 -8.96 -6.93
C PHE A 14 4.49 -8.62 -8.29
N SER A 15 3.84 -9.04 -9.37
CA SER A 15 4.24 -8.65 -10.71
C SER A 15 3.38 -7.46 -11.14
N CYS A 16 4.02 -6.32 -11.41
CA CYS A 16 3.34 -5.18 -12.00
C CYS A 16 3.25 -5.39 -13.52
N ARG A 17 2.23 -6.08 -14.00
CA ARG A 17 1.89 -6.03 -15.44
C ARG A 17 1.20 -4.69 -15.72
N TYR A 18 1.92 -3.75 -16.34
CA TYR A 18 1.35 -2.50 -16.80
C TYR A 18 0.46 -2.79 -18.01
N GLY A 19 -0.80 -3.15 -17.75
CA GLY A 19 -1.77 -3.51 -18.79
C GLY A 19 -3.06 -4.05 -18.19
N GLY A 20 -4.04 -3.16 -18.00
CA GLY A 20 -5.50 -3.37 -17.97
C GLY A 20 -6.16 -4.37 -16.99
N GLN A 21 -5.46 -5.37 -16.47
CA GLN A 21 -6.09 -6.49 -15.76
C GLN A 21 -6.10 -6.33 -14.23
N GLN A 22 -5.09 -5.70 -13.64
CA GLN A 22 -5.12 -5.36 -12.20
C GLN A 22 -6.12 -4.25 -11.86
N ASP A 23 -6.46 -3.38 -12.82
CA ASP A 23 -7.38 -2.26 -12.61
C ASP A 23 -8.82 -2.74 -12.33
N ARG A 24 -9.18 -3.96 -12.76
CA ARG A 24 -10.53 -4.53 -12.57
C ARG A 24 -10.84 -4.90 -11.11
N TYR A 25 -9.81 -5.23 -10.33
CA TYR A 25 -9.94 -5.68 -8.93
C TYR A 25 -9.37 -4.67 -7.94
N ALA A 26 -8.79 -3.57 -8.43
CA ALA A 26 -8.22 -2.53 -7.62
C ALA A 26 -9.29 -1.52 -7.18
N ALA A 27 -9.39 -1.31 -5.88
CA ALA A 27 -10.22 -0.26 -5.31
C ALA A 27 -9.46 1.07 -5.30
N LYS A 28 -10.14 2.14 -5.69
CA LYS A 28 -9.65 3.51 -5.51
C LYS A 28 -9.68 3.87 -4.03
N VAL A 29 -8.61 4.46 -3.51
CA VAL A 29 -8.56 4.91 -2.11
C VAL A 29 -8.47 6.41 -2.00
N ARG A 30 -9.06 6.95 -0.93
CA ARG A 30 -9.09 8.39 -0.64
C ARG A 30 -8.91 8.65 0.85
N ILE A 31 -8.40 9.83 1.19
CA ILE A 31 -8.26 10.27 2.58
C ILE A 31 -9.63 10.38 3.26
N VAL A 32 -9.75 9.83 4.48
CA VAL A 32 -11.01 9.86 5.26
C VAL A 32 -11.21 11.21 5.94
N LYS A 33 -10.13 11.78 6.48
CA LYS A 33 -10.15 13.04 7.23
C LYS A 33 -8.91 13.84 6.89
N ALA A 34 -9.07 15.16 6.72
CA ALA A 34 -7.94 16.05 6.54
C ALA A 34 -6.91 15.85 7.67
N ALA A 35 -5.68 15.51 7.30
CA ALA A 35 -4.57 15.45 8.22
C ALA A 35 -3.51 16.47 7.82
N LYS A 36 -2.73 16.94 8.80
CA LYS A 36 -1.53 17.75 8.52
C LYS A 36 -0.31 16.85 8.73
N VAL A 37 0.66 16.88 7.82
CA VAL A 37 1.92 16.14 7.97
C VAL A 37 3.05 17.12 8.15
N THR A 38 3.77 17.00 9.27
CA THR A 38 4.93 17.84 9.56
C THR A 38 6.12 17.36 8.74
N THR A 39 6.98 18.27 8.32
CA THR A 39 8.23 17.99 7.62
C THR A 39 9.02 16.87 8.26
N ASN A 40 9.57 15.96 7.46
CA ASN A 40 10.41 14.85 7.91
C ASN A 40 9.74 13.95 8.95
N THR A 41 8.40 14.04 9.09
CA THR A 41 7.63 13.12 9.91
C THR A 41 6.85 12.17 9.03
N CYS A 42 6.90 10.89 9.39
CA CYS A 42 6.03 9.87 8.83
C CYS A 42 4.75 9.84 9.66
N ARG A 43 3.59 10.12 9.05
CA ARG A 43 2.29 10.02 9.72
C ARG A 43 1.43 8.93 9.11
N ARG A 44 0.74 8.16 9.95
CA ARG A 44 -0.30 7.24 9.50
C ARG A 44 -1.55 8.03 9.15
N VAL A 45 -2.03 7.85 7.93
CA VAL A 45 -3.21 8.51 7.39
C VAL A 45 -4.26 7.44 7.10
N GLU A 46 -5.46 7.64 7.62
CA GLU A 46 -6.59 6.75 7.33
C GLU A 46 -7.16 7.04 5.95
N LEU A 47 -7.26 5.98 5.14
CA LEU A 47 -7.87 6.00 3.82
C LEU A 47 -9.11 5.12 3.80
N ALA A 48 -10.18 5.59 3.15
CA ALA A 48 -11.39 4.81 2.93
C ALA A 48 -11.15 3.85 1.77
N VAL A 49 -11.60 2.60 1.93
CA VAL A 49 -11.49 1.54 0.93
C VAL A 49 -12.83 0.82 0.82
N ALA A 50 -13.34 0.68 -0.40
CA ALA A 50 -14.60 -0.02 -0.67
C ALA A 50 -14.38 -1.53 -0.89
N VAL A 51 -13.87 -2.23 0.13
CA VAL A 51 -13.60 -3.67 0.12
C VAL A 51 -14.04 -4.28 1.45
N SER A 52 -14.34 -5.58 1.48
CA SER A 52 -14.81 -6.30 2.67
C SER A 52 -13.85 -6.19 3.87
N GLU A 53 -14.43 -6.15 5.06
CA GLU A 53 -13.69 -6.15 6.33
C GLU A 53 -12.75 -7.35 6.45
N GLY A 54 -11.57 -7.15 7.04
CA GLY A 54 -10.59 -8.22 7.22
C GLY A 54 -9.80 -8.58 5.95
N THR A 55 -10.10 -7.96 4.80
CA THR A 55 -9.35 -8.21 3.57
C THR A 55 -7.93 -7.69 3.66
N VAL A 56 -6.94 -8.55 3.43
CA VAL A 56 -5.53 -8.18 3.30
C VAL A 56 -5.28 -7.68 1.88
N GLY A 57 -4.59 -6.56 1.74
CA GLY A 57 -4.30 -5.96 0.45
C GLY A 57 -3.05 -5.12 0.44
N LEU A 58 -2.65 -4.72 -0.76
CA LEU A 58 -1.51 -3.85 -1.01
C LEU A 58 -1.99 -2.49 -1.53
N LEU A 59 -1.54 -1.42 -0.88
CA LEU A 59 -1.65 -0.07 -1.42
C LEU A 59 -0.51 0.16 -2.39
N MET A 60 -0.86 0.54 -3.61
CA MET A 60 0.07 1.11 -4.58
C MET A 60 -0.21 2.62 -4.71
N PRO A 61 0.72 3.49 -4.29
CA PRO A 61 0.55 4.93 -4.41
C PRO A 61 0.31 5.35 -5.86
N ALA A 62 -0.55 6.34 -6.06
CA ALA A 62 -0.75 6.97 -7.36
C ALA A 62 0.54 7.67 -7.80
N ARG A 63 0.74 7.81 -9.11
CA ARG A 63 1.83 8.67 -9.62
C ARG A 63 1.60 10.09 -9.11
N ARG A 64 2.65 10.67 -8.53
CA ARG A 64 2.66 11.89 -7.72
C ARG A 64 1.68 12.97 -8.22
N VAL A 65 0.61 13.20 -7.48
CA VAL A 65 -0.33 14.30 -7.73
C VAL A 65 0.10 15.56 -6.94
N GLU A 66 0.71 15.39 -5.76
CA GLU A 66 1.48 16.44 -5.05
C GLU A 66 2.96 16.03 -4.86
N PRO A 67 3.96 16.79 -5.38
CA PRO A 67 5.35 16.34 -5.49
C PRO A 67 6.05 16.00 -4.17
N HIS A 68 5.56 16.55 -3.07
CA HIS A 68 6.20 16.58 -1.77
C HIS A 68 5.57 15.65 -0.74
N LEU A 69 4.45 15.00 -1.08
CA LEU A 69 3.85 13.94 -0.25
C LEU A 69 4.23 12.59 -0.84
N LEU A 70 4.84 11.73 -0.01
CA LEU A 70 5.18 10.37 -0.37
C LEU A 70 4.34 9.39 0.45
N PRO A 71 3.21 8.89 -0.07
CA PRO A 71 2.58 7.70 0.45
C PRO A 71 3.51 6.50 0.24
N ALA A 72 3.70 5.70 1.28
CA ALA A 72 4.46 4.46 1.17
C ALA A 72 3.55 3.34 0.62
N PRO A 73 4.05 2.49 -0.30
CA PRO A 73 3.41 1.23 -0.58
C PRO A 73 3.23 0.45 0.73
N THR A 74 2.01 0.01 1.01
CA THR A 74 1.64 -0.51 2.35
C THR A 74 0.83 -1.78 2.20
N LEU A 75 1.31 -2.87 2.79
CA LEU A 75 0.53 -4.09 3.02
C LEU A 75 -0.20 -3.97 4.36
N THR A 76 -1.51 -4.07 4.35
CA THR A 76 -2.32 -3.99 5.57
C THR A 76 -3.69 -4.65 5.38
N THR A 77 -4.47 -4.68 6.46
CA THR A 77 -5.79 -5.30 6.52
C THR A 77 -6.85 -4.21 6.63
N VAL A 78 -7.95 -4.36 5.91
CA VAL A 78 -9.09 -3.45 6.03
C VAL A 78 -9.72 -3.60 7.42
N GLY A 79 -9.83 -2.47 8.13
CA GLY A 79 -10.46 -2.32 9.43
C GLY A 79 -11.49 -1.19 9.42
N GLY A 80 -12.75 -1.48 9.73
CA GLY A 80 -13.87 -0.52 9.67
C GLY A 80 -14.02 0.17 8.31
N GLY A 81 -13.75 -0.55 7.21
CA GLY A 81 -13.75 0.02 5.84
C GLY A 81 -12.60 1.00 5.56
N ARG A 82 -11.52 0.96 6.36
CA ARG A 82 -10.36 1.85 6.26
C ARG A 82 -9.05 1.09 6.28
N VAL A 83 -8.00 1.75 5.78
CA VAL A 83 -6.61 1.32 5.91
C VAL A 83 -5.74 2.48 6.39
N ALA A 84 -4.70 2.19 7.18
CA ALA A 84 -3.79 3.21 7.68
C ALA A 84 -2.46 3.17 6.92
N VAL A 85 -2.15 4.25 6.21
CA VAL A 85 -1.01 4.35 5.29
C VAL A 85 0.02 5.35 5.80
N PRO A 86 1.31 5.01 5.87
CA PRO A 86 2.37 5.96 6.17
C PRO A 86 2.53 6.97 5.02
N VAL A 87 2.46 8.25 5.35
CA VAL A 87 2.70 9.37 4.43
C VAL A 87 3.81 10.25 4.99
N MET A 88 4.82 10.50 4.18
CA MET A 88 5.93 11.38 4.49
C MET A 88 5.78 12.72 3.76
N ASN A 89 5.98 13.83 4.48
CA ASN A 89 6.10 15.15 3.89
C ASN A 89 7.58 15.51 3.73
N LEU A 90 8.00 15.73 2.49
CA LEU A 90 9.38 16.05 2.11
C LEU A 90 9.73 17.54 2.22
N VAL A 91 8.73 18.43 2.37
CA VAL A 91 8.94 19.88 2.39
C VAL A 91 8.99 20.40 3.81
N GLY A 92 9.86 21.39 4.04
CA GLY A 92 10.12 22.13 5.29
C GLY A 92 8.92 22.79 5.98
N SER A 93 7.75 22.74 5.37
CA SER A 93 6.53 23.35 5.88
C SER A 93 5.48 22.28 6.21
N ARG A 94 4.56 22.62 7.11
CA ARG A 94 3.42 21.77 7.44
C ARG A 94 2.41 21.82 6.30
N VAL A 95 2.17 20.68 5.65
CA VAL A 95 1.22 20.55 4.54
C VAL A 95 -0.07 19.90 5.03
N ARG A 96 -1.20 20.40 4.54
CA ARG A 96 -2.50 19.77 4.70
C ARG A 96 -2.69 18.76 3.58
N LEU A 97 -3.01 17.52 3.93
CA LEU A 97 -3.30 16.50 2.93
C LEU A 97 -4.57 16.86 2.14
N PRO A 98 -4.58 16.62 0.83
CA PRO A 98 -5.71 16.94 -0.02
C PRO A 98 -6.87 15.98 0.26
N THR A 99 -8.02 16.54 0.67
CA THR A 99 -9.11 15.77 1.30
C THR A 99 -9.88 14.81 0.37
N ARG A 100 -9.75 14.96 -0.95
CA ARG A 100 -10.48 14.17 -1.96
C ARG A 100 -9.57 13.54 -3.00
N GLU A 101 -8.27 13.68 -2.83
CA GLU A 101 -7.31 13.19 -3.81
C GLU A 101 -7.14 11.69 -3.69
N LEU A 102 -7.00 11.06 -4.85
CA LEU A 102 -6.70 9.65 -4.93
C LEU A 102 -5.23 9.45 -4.55
N LEU A 103 -4.96 8.89 -3.37
CA LEU A 103 -3.57 8.60 -2.97
C LEU A 103 -3.00 7.37 -3.65
N GLY A 104 -3.84 6.55 -4.26
CA GLY A 104 -3.42 5.31 -4.91
C GLY A 104 -4.55 4.34 -5.16
N THR A 105 -4.14 3.12 -5.48
CA THR A 105 -5.01 1.97 -5.65
C THR A 105 -4.74 0.95 -4.55
N TRP A 106 -5.76 0.19 -4.20
CA TRP A 106 -5.71 -0.90 -3.24
C TRP A 106 -6.10 -2.19 -3.93
N ALA A 107 -5.21 -3.19 -3.90
CA ALA A 107 -5.46 -4.49 -4.51
C ALA A 107 -5.50 -5.59 -3.42
N PRO A 108 -6.58 -6.37 -3.32
CA PRO A 108 -6.60 -7.53 -2.43
C PRO A 108 -5.53 -8.54 -2.83
N THR A 109 -4.87 -9.17 -1.84
CA THR A 109 -3.79 -10.13 -2.11
C THR A 109 -4.28 -11.44 -2.72
N THR A 110 -5.58 -11.72 -2.64
CA THR A 110 -6.22 -12.90 -3.25
C THR A 110 -6.14 -12.91 -4.78
N TYR A 111 -5.83 -11.77 -5.42
CA TYR A 111 -5.75 -11.64 -6.87
C TYR A 111 -4.30 -11.50 -7.36
N GLY A 112 -3.63 -12.63 -7.57
CA GLY A 112 -2.34 -12.68 -8.26
C GLY A 112 -1.14 -12.13 -7.47
N MET A 113 -1.24 -12.07 -6.15
CA MET A 113 -0.12 -11.76 -5.24
C MET A 113 0.14 -12.97 -4.33
N GLU A 114 1.40 -13.31 -4.12
CA GLU A 114 1.81 -14.41 -3.22
C GLU A 114 2.66 -13.83 -2.08
N ILE A 115 2.26 -14.13 -0.84
CA ILE A 115 3.02 -13.81 0.37
C ILE A 115 3.86 -15.04 0.71
N LEU A 116 5.18 -14.88 0.64
CA LEU A 116 6.13 -15.93 0.98
C LEU A 116 6.71 -15.69 2.38
N GLU A 117 6.59 -16.71 3.24
CA GLU A 117 7.28 -16.79 4.52
C GLU A 117 8.75 -17.11 4.29
N MET A 118 9.69 -16.41 4.94
CA MET A 118 11.11 -16.57 4.60
C MET A 118 11.76 -17.87 5.06
N THR A 119 11.00 -18.81 5.62
CA THR A 119 11.43 -20.15 5.97
C THR A 119 11.52 -21.03 4.70
N GLY A 120 12.68 -21.04 4.03
CA GLY A 120 13.01 -21.98 2.94
C GLY A 120 12.25 -21.82 1.61
N SER A 121 11.20 -20.99 1.55
CA SER A 121 10.31 -20.87 0.39
C SER A 121 10.87 -20.03 -0.78
N LEU A 122 11.90 -19.20 -0.52
CA LEU A 122 12.54 -18.28 -1.47
C LEU A 122 13.82 -18.85 -2.10
N SER A 123 13.80 -20.13 -2.51
CA SER A 123 14.91 -20.67 -3.28
C SER A 123 15.05 -19.92 -4.61
N ARG A 124 16.28 -19.83 -5.13
CA ARG A 124 16.56 -19.19 -6.42
C ARG A 124 15.67 -19.75 -7.54
N ASP A 125 15.42 -21.05 -7.53
CA ASP A 125 14.64 -21.73 -8.57
C ASP A 125 13.15 -21.39 -8.48
N ARG A 126 12.59 -21.31 -7.27
CA ARG A 126 11.20 -20.86 -7.06
C ARG A 126 11.01 -19.41 -7.48
N VAL A 127 11.96 -18.54 -7.15
CA VAL A 127 11.92 -17.13 -7.57
C VAL A 127 11.99 -17.02 -9.09
N LYS A 128 12.82 -17.83 -9.76
CA LYS A 128 12.91 -17.88 -11.23
C LYS A 128 11.63 -18.39 -11.90
N GLN A 129 10.94 -19.37 -11.30
CA GLN A 129 9.68 -19.88 -11.85
C GLN A 129 8.55 -18.84 -11.78
N TRP A 130 8.64 -17.93 -10.81
CA TRP A 130 7.64 -16.90 -10.60
C TRP A 130 7.84 -15.64 -11.48
N LEU A 131 9.09 -15.28 -11.79
CA LEU A 131 9.44 -14.17 -12.70
C LEU A 131 9.08 -14.47 -14.15
#